data_AF-A0A952J0J9-F1
#
_entry.id   AF-A0A952J0J9-F1
#
_cell.length_a   1.000
_cell.length_b   1.000
_cell.length_c   1.000
_cell.angle_alpha   90.00
_cell.angle_beta   90.00
_cell.angle_gamma   90.00
#
_symmetry.space_group_name_H-M   'P 1'
#
loop_
_entity.id
_entity.type
_entity.pdbx_description
1 polymer ?
#
loop_
_entity_poly.entity_id
_entity_poly.type
_entity_poly.pdbx_seq_one_letter_code
_entity_poly.pdbx_strand_id
1 'polypeptide(L)'
;MGIEGVLEEGFVTTSADKLINWARTGSMWPMTFGLACCAVEMMHAGAARYDLDRFGVIFRPSPRQSDVMIVAGTLVNKMAPALRKVYDQMPDPKWVISMGS
;
A
#
# COMPACT_ATOMS: atom_id res chain seq x y z
N MET A 1 -0.82 11.45 6.90
CA MET A 1 -0.67 12.66 7.74
C MET A 1 0.79 13.08 7.78
N GLY A 2 1.29 13.76 6.74
CA GLY A 2 2.70 14.16 6.68
C GLY A 2 3.00 15.48 5.97
N ILE A 3 2.09 15.95 5.10
CA ILE A 3 2.21 17.26 4.41
C ILE A 3 0.87 17.96 4.18
N GLU A 4 -0.27 17.35 4.51
CA GLU A 4 -1.58 17.99 4.36
C GLU A 4 -1.76 19.06 5.43
N GLY A 5 -1.56 20.32 5.06
CA GLY A 5 -1.99 21.49 5.83
C GLY A 5 -0.90 22.37 6.48
N VAL A 6 0.40 22.17 6.18
CA VAL A 6 1.47 22.94 6.85
C VAL A 6 2.03 24.11 6.00
N LEU A 7 1.65 24.24 4.72
CA LEU A 7 2.15 25.31 3.85
C LEU A 7 0.99 26.01 3.13
N GLU A 8 0.83 27.31 3.39
CA GLU A 8 -0.23 28.19 2.89
C GLU A 8 -0.42 28.08 1.36
N GLU A 9 -1.70 28.15 0.93
CA GLU A 9 -2.15 27.94 -0.44
C GLU A 9 -1.58 29.01 -1.41
N GLY A 10 -0.51 28.65 -2.12
CA GLY A 10 0.08 29.42 -3.22
C GLY A 10 0.30 28.53 -4.45
N PHE A 11 0.42 29.14 -5.63
CA PHE A 11 0.62 28.40 -6.90
C PHE A 11 1.83 27.46 -6.87
N VAL A 12 2.88 27.84 -6.13
CA VAL A 12 4.10 27.05 -5.96
C VAL A 12 3.90 25.86 -4.99
N THR A 13 3.12 26.03 -3.92
CA THR A 13 2.86 24.93 -2.97
C THR A 13 1.92 23.89 -3.60
N THR A 14 0.90 24.32 -4.35
CA THR A 14 0.02 23.40 -5.08
C THR A 14 0.75 22.60 -6.16
N SER A 15 1.73 23.21 -6.84
CA SER A 15 2.53 22.49 -7.85
C SER A 15 3.49 21.48 -7.21
N ALA A 16 4.06 21.79 -6.04
CA ALA A 16 4.85 20.85 -5.25
C ALA A 16 4.02 19.67 -4.71
N ASP A 17 2.84 19.91 -4.16
CA ASP A 17 1.95 18.85 -3.66
C ASP A 17 1.50 17.91 -4.78
N LYS A 18 1.19 18.46 -5.96
CA LYS A 18 0.87 17.66 -7.16
C LYS A 18 2.03 16.75 -7.55
N LEU A 19 3.26 17.24 -7.51
CA LEU A 19 4.44 16.44 -7.85
C LEU A 19 4.67 15.31 -6.82
N ILE A 20 4.56 15.60 -5.53
CA ILE A 20 4.75 14.61 -4.46
C ILE A 20 3.67 13.53 -4.53
N ASN A 21 2.41 13.91 -4.75
CA ASN A 21 1.31 12.96 -4.88
C ASN A 21 1.41 12.14 -6.16
N TRP A 22 1.90 12.72 -7.26
CA TRP A 22 2.21 11.97 -8.48
C TRP A 22 3.31 10.93 -8.24
N ALA A 23 4.39 11.30 -7.55
CA ALA A 23 5.47 10.38 -7.20
C ALA A 23 4.96 9.21 -6.34
N ARG A 24 4.15 9.48 -5.30
CA ARG A 24 3.54 8.44 -4.45
C ARG A 24 2.63 7.49 -5.23
N THR A 25 1.79 8.04 -6.11
CA THR A 25 0.84 7.23 -6.90
C THR A 25 1.56 6.35 -7.92
N GLY A 26 2.72 6.79 -8.42
CA GLY A 26 3.53 6.04 -9.37
C GLY A 26 4.49 5.00 -8.76
N SER A 27 4.56 4.88 -7.43
CA SER A 27 5.50 3.99 -6.75
C SER A 27 4.92 3.37 -5.48
N MET A 28 3.73 2.77 -5.58
CA MET A 28 3.12 2.08 -4.45
C MET A 28 3.75 0.70 -4.27
N TRP A 29 4.25 0.36 -3.09
CA TRP A 29 4.89 -0.92 -2.78
C TRP A 29 4.06 -1.74 -1.79
N PRO A 30 3.22 -2.66 -2.27
CA PRO A 30 2.38 -3.47 -1.40
C PRO A 30 3.20 -4.45 -0.58
N MET A 31 2.84 -4.58 0.69
CA MET A 31 3.29 -5.71 1.47
C MET A 31 2.58 -6.99 1.03
N THR A 32 3.36 -8.06 0.81
CA THR A 32 2.81 -9.37 0.48
C THR A 32 2.18 -9.98 1.72
N PHE A 33 0.87 -9.79 1.89
CA PHE A 33 0.12 -10.32 3.02
C PHE A 33 -1.07 -11.16 2.56
N GLY A 34 -0.80 -12.43 2.29
CA GLY A 34 -1.81 -13.40 1.88
C GLY A 34 -2.40 -14.15 3.07
N LEU A 35 -3.73 -14.13 3.21
CA LEU A 35 -4.44 -14.86 4.28
C LEU A 35 -5.15 -16.11 3.77
N ALA A 36 -5.83 -16.02 2.63
CA ALA A 36 -6.68 -17.08 2.11
C ALA A 36 -6.64 -17.12 0.57
N CYS A 37 -7.73 -17.55 -0.08
CA CYS A 37 -7.86 -17.63 -1.54
C CYS A 37 -7.49 -16.34 -2.27
N CYS A 38 -7.85 -15.19 -1.70
CA CYS A 38 -7.54 -13.89 -2.27
C CYS A 38 -6.03 -13.63 -2.45
N ALA A 39 -5.17 -14.29 -1.67
CA ALA A 39 -3.73 -14.21 -1.87
C ALA A 39 -3.29 -14.70 -3.26
N VAL A 40 -3.93 -15.74 -3.80
CA VAL A 40 -3.59 -16.30 -5.11
C VAL A 40 -4.00 -15.34 -6.23
N GLU A 41 -5.14 -14.67 -6.06
CA GLU A 41 -5.62 -13.66 -6.99
C GLU A 41 -4.68 -12.44 -7.03
N MET A 42 -4.17 -12.02 -5.86
CA MET A 42 -3.12 -11.00 -5.77
C MET A 42 -1.84 -11.43 -6.48
N MET A 43 -1.37 -12.66 -6.26
CA MET A 43 -0.15 -13.17 -6.90
C MET A 43 -0.31 -13.23 -8.43
N HIS A 44 -1.48 -13.65 -8.91
CA HIS A 44 -1.76 -13.70 -10.34
C HIS A 44 -1.83 -12.29 -10.96
N ALA A 45 -2.34 -11.30 -10.23
CA ALA A 45 -2.30 -9.90 -10.67
C ALA A 45 -0.84 -9.40 -10.85
N GLY A 46 0.09 -9.84 -9.99
CA GLY A 46 1.52 -9.54 -10.12
C GLY A 46 2.28 -10.40 -11.14
N ALA A 47 1.65 -11.38 -11.77
CA ALA A 47 2.30 -12.27 -12.73
C ALA A 47 2.28 -11.69 -14.16
N ALA A 48 3.04 -12.32 -15.06
CA ALA A 48 3.30 -11.85 -16.43
C ALA A 48 2.05 -11.48 -17.27
N ARG A 49 0.86 -12.00 -16.93
CA ARG A 49 -0.37 -11.70 -17.68
C ARG A 49 -0.95 -10.32 -17.36
N TYR A 50 -0.91 -9.90 -16.10
CA TYR A 50 -1.54 -8.66 -15.64
C TYR A 50 -0.52 -7.62 -15.16
N ASP A 51 0.69 -8.07 -14.80
CA ASP A 51 1.88 -7.29 -14.49
C ASP A 51 1.63 -5.95 -13.78
N LEU A 52 1.39 -6.05 -12.47
CA LEU A 52 1.26 -4.88 -11.60
C LEU A 52 2.50 -3.97 -11.58
N ASP A 53 3.70 -4.48 -11.92
CA ASP A 53 4.93 -3.69 -11.93
C ASP A 53 4.87 -2.56 -12.97
N ARG A 54 4.04 -2.69 -14.01
CA ARG A 54 3.76 -1.62 -14.98
C ARG A 54 3.23 -0.33 -14.35
N PHE A 55 2.52 -0.44 -13.22
CA PHE A 55 2.00 0.71 -12.48
C PHE A 55 2.96 1.19 -11.37
N GLY A 56 4.19 0.65 -11.33
CA GLY A 56 5.16 0.91 -10.26
C GLY A 56 4.85 0.14 -8.98
N VAL A 57 4.07 -0.94 -9.09
CA VAL A 57 3.60 -1.74 -7.96
C VAL A 57 4.51 -2.94 -7.73
N ILE A 58 5.44 -2.79 -6.78
CA ILE A 58 6.43 -3.81 -6.44
C ILE A 58 6.12 -4.41 -5.07
N PHE A 59 5.94 -5.73 -5.05
CA PHE A 59 5.70 -6.48 -3.84
C PHE A 59 6.96 -6.55 -2.95
N ARG A 60 6.84 -6.07 -1.70
CA ARG A 60 7.90 -6.16 -0.68
C ARG A 60 7.43 -6.99 0.50
N PRO A 61 8.17 -8.03 0.93
CA PRO A 61 7.75 -8.87 2.05
C PRO A 61 7.97 -8.21 3.42
N SER A 62 8.77 -7.14 3.49
CA SER A 62 9.07 -6.45 4.74
C SER A 62 8.14 -5.25 4.96
N PRO A 63 7.45 -5.14 6.11
CA PRO A 63 6.54 -4.03 6.39
C PRO A 63 7.22 -2.67 6.46
N ARG A 64 8.52 -2.62 6.81
CA ARG A 64 9.29 -1.38 6.91
C ARG A 64 9.62 -0.73 5.57
N GLN A 65 9.53 -1.49 4.48
CA GLN A 65 9.82 -1.01 3.12
C GLN A 65 8.55 -0.79 2.30
N SER A 66 7.41 -1.32 2.74
CA SER A 66 6.12 -1.20 2.06
C SER A 66 5.32 -0.03 2.62
N ASP A 67 4.57 0.63 1.75
CA ASP A 67 3.66 1.72 2.07
C ASP A 67 2.18 1.29 1.94
N VAL A 68 1.86 0.33 1.06
CA VAL A 68 0.51 -0.18 0.88
C VAL A 68 0.35 -1.55 1.55
N MET A 69 -0.76 -1.72 2.28
CA MET A 69 -1.14 -2.99 2.89
C MET A 69 -2.42 -3.52 2.26
N ILE A 70 -2.31 -4.62 1.54
CA ILE A 70 -3.47 -5.31 0.96
C ILE A 70 -3.84 -6.47 1.87
N VAL A 71 -5.03 -6.40 2.49
CA VAL A 71 -5.57 -7.47 3.30
C VAL A 71 -6.25 -8.47 2.36
N ALA A 72 -5.50 -9.48 1.92
CA ALA A 72 -5.97 -10.44 0.92
C ALA A 72 -6.53 -11.72 1.54
N GLY A 73 -7.81 -11.68 1.88
CA GLY A 73 -8.58 -12.84 2.32
C GLY A 73 -9.11 -12.72 3.75
N THR A 74 -9.67 -13.82 4.25
CA THR A 74 -10.40 -13.84 5.52
C THR A 74 -9.49 -13.58 6.73
N LEU A 75 -9.81 -12.55 7.50
CA LEU A 75 -9.12 -12.23 8.75
C LEU A 75 -9.79 -12.93 9.93
N VAL A 76 -9.12 -13.93 10.50
CA VAL A 76 -9.59 -14.61 11.71
C VAL A 76 -9.20 -13.84 12.98
N ASN A 77 -9.97 -13.99 14.05
CA ASN A 77 -9.69 -13.34 15.35
C ASN A 77 -8.27 -13.61 15.88
N LYS A 78 -7.72 -14.81 15.60
CA LYS A 78 -6.34 -15.17 15.96
C LYS A 78 -5.29 -14.35 15.20
N MET A 79 -5.59 -13.94 13.97
CA MET A 79 -4.67 -13.22 13.09
C MET A 79 -4.78 -11.69 13.26
N ALA A 80 -5.89 -11.19 13.79
CA ALA A 80 -6.11 -9.77 14.06
C ALA A 80 -4.94 -9.06 14.81
N PRO A 81 -4.40 -9.59 15.93
CA PRO A 81 -3.29 -8.92 16.62
C PRO A 81 -1.98 -8.92 15.80
N ALA A 82 -1.74 -9.98 15.01
CA ALA A 82 -0.56 -10.05 14.16
C ALA A 82 -0.65 -9.04 13.00
N LEU A 83 -1.82 -8.93 12.37
CA LEU A 83 -2.09 -7.92 11.34
C LEU A 83 -1.83 -6.52 11.88
N ARG A 84 -2.37 -6.22 13.07
CA ARG A 84 -2.22 -4.91 13.68
C ARG A 84 -0.76 -4.57 13.95
N LYS A 85 0.00 -5.51 14.50
CA LYS A 85 1.44 -5.33 14.75
C LYS A 85 2.22 -5.03 13.48
N VAL A 86 1.87 -5.68 12.37
CA VAL A 86 2.53 -5.46 11.09
C VAL A 86 2.18 -4.09 10.52
N TYR A 87 0.90 -3.70 10.58
CA TYR A 87 0.46 -2.35 10.20
C TYR A 87 1.17 -1.25 11.00
N ASP A 88 1.35 -1.46 12.31
CA ASP A 88 2.06 -0.52 13.18
C ASP A 88 3.57 -0.41 12.88
N GLN A 89 4.15 -1.41 12.20
CA GLN A 89 5.56 -1.40 11.77
C GLN A 89 5.79 -0.75 10.41
N MET A 90 4.73 -0.35 9.71
CA MET A 90 4.83 0.31 8.40
C MET A 90 5.11 1.81 8.56
N PRO A 91 5.97 2.38 7.70
CA PRO A 91 6.24 3.82 7.68
C PRO A 91 4.99 4.62 7.29
N ASP A 92 4.89 5.86 7.76
CA ASP A 92 3.92 6.83 7.26
C ASP A 92 4.54 7.60 6.07
N PRO A 93 3.80 7.82 4.96
CA PRO A 93 2.39 7.53 4.71
C PRO A 93 2.10 6.06 4.34
N LYS A 94 1.03 5.50 4.89
CA LYS A 94 0.57 4.13 4.59
C LYS A 94 -0.90 4.07 4.20
N TRP A 95 -1.25 3.11 3.35
CA TRP A 95 -2.62 2.88 2.88
C TRP A 95 -3.03 1.43 3.08
N VAL A 96 -4.32 1.20 3.36
CA VAL A 96 -4.87 -0.16 3.54
C VAL A 96 -5.97 -0.40 2.51
N ILE A 97 -5.85 -1.50 1.77
CA ILE A 97 -6.87 -1.97 0.81
C ILE A 97 -7.45 -3.28 1.36
N SER A 98 -8.76 -3.31 1.56
CA SER A 98 -9.48 -4.54 1.89
C SER A 98 -9.79 -5.29 0.60
N MET A 99 -9.29 -6.51 0.45
CA MET A 99 -9.45 -7.32 -0.75
C MET A 99 -10.09 -8.66 -0.44
N GLY A 100 -11.25 -8.90 -1.05
CA GLY A 100 -12.10 -10.06 -0.79
C GLY A 100 -13.52 -9.63 -0.44
N SER A 101 -14.39 -10.62 -0.22
CA SER A 101 -15.77 -10.43 0.25
C SER A 101 -15.86 -10.41 1.77
#